data_AF-A0A7S0Z736-F1
#
_entry.id   AF-A0A7S0Z736-F1
#
_cell.length_a   1.000
_cell.length_b   1.000
_cell.length_c   1.000
_cell.angle_alpha   90.00
_cell.angle_beta   90.00
_cell.angle_gamma   90.00
#
_symmetry.space_group_name_H-M   'P 1'
#
loop_
_entity.id
_entity.type
_entity.pdbx_description
1 polymer ?
#
loop_
_entity_poly.entity_id
_entity_poly.type
_entity_poly.pdbx_seq_one_letter_code
_entity_poly.pdbx_strand_id
1 'polypeptide(L)'
;PSIGGMAVTVRGENFSPSALCRFGTLSPFPSIFISSAEVICEAPEMQIGHHHLAVSNNAFDWSVPGLPYEFMNTSSSTVNRVNPSSGPHKGGSILTIGGLAL
;
A
#
# COMPACT_ATOMS: atom_id res chain seq x y z
N PRO A 1 -6.67 -0.01 -1.72
CA PRO A 1 -6.79 -0.10 -3.20
C PRO A 1 -6.54 -1.53 -3.67
N SER A 2 -7.40 -2.12 -4.50
CA SER A 2 -7.16 -3.45 -5.09
C SER A 2 -5.90 -3.50 -5.97
N ILE A 3 -5.47 -2.35 -6.52
CA ILE A 3 -4.25 -2.21 -7.33
C ILE A 3 -2.94 -2.25 -6.52
N GLY A 4 -3.00 -2.34 -5.19
CA GLY A 4 -1.81 -2.36 -4.33
C GLY A 4 -1.11 -1.01 -4.15
N GLY A 5 0.14 -1.05 -3.66
CA GLY A 5 1.03 0.10 -3.47
C GLY A 5 0.74 0.95 -2.22
N MET A 6 -0.23 0.55 -1.40
CA MET A 6 -0.57 1.28 -0.18
C MET A 6 0.33 0.84 0.97
N ALA A 7 1.02 1.78 1.62
CA ALA A 7 1.75 1.53 2.85
C ALA A 7 0.77 1.32 4.01
N VAL A 8 0.82 0.14 4.63
CA VAL A 8 -0.01 -0.22 5.79
C VAL A 8 0.87 -0.28 7.03
N THR A 9 0.68 0.67 7.95
CA THR A 9 1.36 0.66 9.25
C THR A 9 0.72 -0.39 10.16
N VAL A 10 1.54 -1.33 10.63
CA VAL A 10 1.15 -2.38 11.57
C VAL A 10 1.84 -2.13 12.89
N ARG A 11 1.04 -1.98 13.95
CA ARG A 11 1.53 -1.79 15.32
C ARG A 11 1.36 -3.07 16.12
N GLY A 12 2.34 -3.37 16.95
CA GLY A 12 2.40 -4.60 17.72
C GLY A 12 3.58 -4.59 18.69
N GLU A 13 4.13 -5.77 18.96
CA GLU A 13 5.27 -5.94 19.85
C GLU A 13 6.20 -7.04 19.31
N ASN A 14 7.47 -6.98 19.69
CA ASN A 14 8.50 -7.95 19.36
C ASN A 14 8.71 -8.21 17.86
N PHE A 15 8.48 -7.22 16.99
CA PHE A 15 8.87 -7.34 15.59
C PHE A 15 10.38 -7.45 15.42
N SER A 16 10.82 -8.25 14.45
CA SER A 16 12.21 -8.33 14.04
C SER A 16 12.44 -7.57 12.71
N PRO A 17 13.68 -7.17 12.40
CA PRO A 17 14.01 -6.61 11.08
C PRO A 17 13.75 -7.55 9.90
N SER A 18 13.59 -8.85 10.16
CA SER A 18 13.27 -9.88 9.17
C SER A 18 11.77 -10.19 9.08
N ALA A 19 10.91 -9.39 9.74
CA ALA A 19 9.49 -9.63 9.75
C ALA A 19 8.89 -9.60 8.34
N LEU A 20 8.01 -10.55 8.07
CA LEU A 20 7.29 -10.73 6.82
C LEU A 20 5.81 -10.42 7.01
N CYS A 21 5.22 -9.79 6.01
CA CYS A 21 3.78 -9.59 5.91
C CYS A 21 3.16 -10.63 4.97
N ARG A 22 1.89 -10.96 5.21
CA ARG A 22 1.07 -11.78 4.31
C ARG A 22 -0.36 -11.26 4.31
N PHE A 23 -0.89 -11.00 3.12
CA PHE A 23 -2.32 -10.77 2.93
C PHE A 23 -2.98 -12.05 2.41
N GLY A 24 -4.06 -12.49 3.09
CA GLY A 24 -4.81 -13.69 2.75
C GLY A 24 -3.93 -14.92 2.60
N THR A 25 -3.99 -15.56 1.44
CA THR A 25 -3.21 -16.76 1.08
C THR A 25 -2.03 -16.46 0.16
N LEU A 26 -1.67 -15.19 -0.05
CA LEU A 26 -0.53 -14.82 -0.89
C LEU A 26 0.79 -15.28 -0.26
N SER A 27 1.82 -15.39 -1.10
CA SER A 27 3.18 -15.61 -0.62
C SER A 27 3.62 -14.47 0.31
N PRO A 28 4.27 -14.78 1.44
CA PRO A 28 4.88 -13.78 2.31
C PRO A 28 5.84 -12.83 1.59
N PHE A 29 5.91 -11.59 2.03
CA PHE A 29 6.84 -10.59 1.52
C PHE A 29 7.45 -9.74 2.65
N PRO A 30 8.63 -9.14 2.45
CA PRO A 30 9.30 -8.36 3.49
C PRO A 30 8.47 -7.16 3.96
N SER A 31 8.51 -6.90 5.26
CA SER A 31 8.06 -5.63 5.84
C SER A 31 9.20 -4.61 5.87
N ILE A 32 8.85 -3.33 6.01
CA ILE A 32 9.80 -2.29 6.39
C ILE A 32 9.78 -2.19 7.92
N PHE A 33 10.91 -2.50 8.54
CA PHE A 33 11.05 -2.43 9.99
C PHE A 33 11.24 -0.99 10.47
N ILE A 34 10.37 -0.53 11.37
CA ILE A 34 10.50 0.79 12.01
C ILE A 34 11.01 0.64 13.43
N SER A 35 10.41 -0.27 14.20
CA SER A 35 10.83 -0.62 15.56
C SER A 35 10.28 -1.98 15.96
N SER A 36 10.66 -2.48 17.14
CA SER A 36 10.05 -3.70 17.69
C SER A 36 8.53 -3.58 17.91
N ALA A 37 7.96 -2.37 17.85
CA ALA A 37 6.53 -2.12 18.01
C ALA A 37 5.82 -1.67 16.73
N GLU A 38 6.54 -1.46 15.62
CA GLU A 38 5.95 -0.96 14.38
C GLU A 38 6.69 -1.47 13.14
N VAL A 39 5.93 -1.95 12.16
CA VAL A 39 6.40 -2.31 10.82
C VAL A 39 5.45 -1.74 9.77
N ILE A 40 5.93 -1.57 8.54
CA ILE A 40 5.10 -1.16 7.40
C ILE A 40 5.05 -2.31 6.39
N CYS A 41 3.84 -2.72 6.03
CA CYS A 41 3.58 -3.68 4.97
C CYS A 41 3.08 -2.92 3.73
N GLU A 42 3.72 -3.09 2.58
CA GLU A 42 3.16 -2.59 1.33
C GLU A 42 2.07 -3.54 0.84
N ALA A 43 0.84 -3.04 0.69
CA ALA A 43 -0.27 -3.85 0.21
C ALA A 43 -0.04 -4.24 -1.26
N PRO A 44 -0.06 -5.55 -1.60
CA PRO A 44 0.08 -6.00 -2.97
C PRO A 44 -1.21 -5.72 -3.76
N GLU A 45 -1.14 -5.92 -5.08
CA GLU A 45 -2.36 -6.07 -5.87
C GLU A 45 -3.14 -7.31 -5.38
N MET A 46 -4.43 -7.13 -5.11
CA MET A 46 -5.28 -8.17 -4.53
C MET A 46 -6.73 -7.99 -4.95
N GLN A 47 -7.45 -9.10 -5.08
CA GLN A 47 -8.87 -9.08 -5.40
C GLN A 47 -9.67 -8.28 -4.35
N ILE A 48 -10.63 -7.50 -4.83
CA ILE A 48 -11.57 -6.72 -4.01
C ILE A 48 -12.25 -7.64 -2.99
N GLY A 49 -12.35 -7.18 -1.76
CA GLY A 49 -13.02 -7.89 -0.66
C GLY A 49 -12.21 -7.87 0.63
N HIS A 50 -12.71 -8.62 1.61
CA HIS A 50 -12.10 -8.74 2.93
C HIS A 50 -11.04 -9.83 2.93
N HIS A 51 -9.84 -9.48 3.38
CA HIS A 51 -8.71 -10.39 3.58
C HIS A 51 -8.13 -10.17 4.97
N HIS A 52 -7.23 -11.06 5.40
CA HIS A 52 -6.50 -10.89 6.64
C HIS A 52 -5.04 -10.52 6.36
N LEU A 53 -4.53 -9.52 7.07
CA LEU A 53 -3.11 -9.23 7.19
C LEU A 53 -2.54 -10.01 8.38
N ALA A 54 -1.47 -10.75 8.14
CA ALA A 54 -0.70 -11.39 9.18
C ALA A 54 0.78 -11.01 9.07
N VAL A 55 1.46 -10.98 10.21
CA VAL A 55 2.92 -10.74 10.30
C VAL A 55 3.59 -11.94 10.95
N SER A 56 4.80 -12.26 10.51
CA SER A 56 5.63 -13.32 11.08
C SER A 56 7.10 -12.90 11.13
N ASN A 57 7.79 -13.21 12.23
CA ASN A 57 9.23 -12.96 12.36
C ASN A 57 10.09 -14.10 11.78
N ASN A 58 9.50 -15.27 11.49
CA ASN A 58 10.23 -16.48 11.09
C ASN A 58 9.60 -17.23 9.90
N ALA A 59 8.56 -16.68 9.28
CA ALA A 59 7.78 -17.28 8.19
C ALA A 59 6.92 -18.51 8.56
N PHE A 60 6.98 -18.99 9.81
CA PHE A 60 6.22 -20.16 10.28
C PHE A 60 5.13 -19.76 11.28
N ASP A 61 5.47 -18.94 12.26
CA ASP A 61 4.57 -18.47 13.30
C ASP A 61 3.97 -17.14 12.88
N TRP A 62 2.70 -17.17 12.49
CA TRP A 62 1.95 -16.02 12.01
C TRP A 62 1.08 -15.45 13.13
N SER A 63 0.86 -14.14 13.13
CA SER A 63 -0.09 -13.50 14.04
C SER A 63 -1.50 -14.08 13.88
N VAL A 64 -2.12 -14.51 14.99
CA VAL A 64 -3.48 -15.06 15.03
C VAL A 64 -4.28 -14.36 16.16
N PRO A 65 -5.53 -13.89 15.91
CA PRO A 65 -6.16 -13.81 14.59
C PRO A 65 -5.41 -12.81 13.68
N GLY A 66 -5.49 -13.03 12.37
CA GLY A 66 -5.01 -12.02 11.42
C GLY A 66 -5.86 -10.75 11.51
N LEU A 67 -5.27 -9.60 11.18
CA LEU A 67 -5.95 -8.31 11.18
C LEU A 67 -6.85 -8.20 9.95
N PRO A 68 -8.13 -7.87 10.07
CA PRO A 68 -9.00 -7.67 8.91
C PRO A 68 -8.52 -6.47 8.08
N TYR A 69 -8.48 -6.64 6.77
CA TYR A 69 -8.13 -5.61 5.81
C TYR A 69 -9.00 -5.72 4.56
N GLU A 70 -9.65 -4.63 4.18
CA GLU A 70 -10.53 -4.59 3.02
C GLU A 70 -9.81 -3.97 1.82
N PHE A 71 -9.70 -4.76 0.75
CA PHE A 71 -9.30 -4.26 -0.56
C PHE A 71 -10.53 -3.73 -1.27
N MET A 72 -10.61 -2.41 -1.43
CA MET A 72 -11.71 -1.76 -2.11
C MET A 72 -11.37 -1.47 -3.58
N ASN A 73 -12.41 -1.39 -4.42
CA ASN A 73 -12.26 -0.81 -5.73
C ASN A 73 -11.99 0.68 -5.56
N THR A 74 -10.78 1.09 -5.89
CA THR A 74 -10.45 2.49 -6.03
C THR A 74 -10.09 2.69 -7.48
N SER A 75 -10.99 3.29 -8.24
CA SER A 75 -10.68 3.92 -9.51
C SER A 75 -9.50 4.86 -9.28
N SER A 76 -8.34 4.53 -9.85
CA SER A 76 -7.17 5.38 -9.73
C SER A 76 -7.49 6.73 -10.36
N SER A 77 -7.09 7.83 -9.71
CA SER A 77 -7.21 9.15 -10.30
C SER A 77 -6.38 9.20 -11.57
N THR A 78 -7.02 9.33 -12.72
CA THR A 78 -6.31 9.39 -14.01
C THR A 78 -6.16 10.84 -14.43
N VAL A 79 -4.94 11.25 -14.78
CA VAL A 79 -4.70 12.51 -15.47
C VAL A 79 -5.01 12.30 -16.95
N ASN A 80 -6.04 12.96 -17.46
CA ASN A 80 -6.46 12.80 -18.85
C ASN A 80 -6.03 13.97 -19.74
N ARG A 81 -5.84 15.17 -19.16
CA ARG A 81 -5.49 16.38 -19.88
C ARG A 81 -4.66 17.32 -19.02
N VAL A 82 -3.70 17.98 -19.64
CA VAL A 82 -3.01 19.16 -19.09
C VAL A 82 -3.20 20.33 -20.05
N ASN A 83 -3.53 21.51 -19.53
CA ASN A 83 -3.70 22.72 -20.33
C ASN A 83 -3.10 23.96 -19.63
N PRO A 84 -2.23 24.74 -20.30
CA PRO A 84 -1.67 24.50 -21.64
C PRO A 84 -0.72 23.30 -21.68
N SER A 85 -0.52 22.69 -22.85
CA SER A 85 0.40 21.56 -23.04
C SER A 85 1.86 21.98 -23.30
N SER A 86 2.14 23.29 -23.29
CA SER A 86 3.46 23.87 -23.49
C SER A 86 3.58 25.22 -22.76
N GLY A 87 4.83 25.63 -22.48
CA GLY A 87 5.13 26.87 -21.79
C GLY A 87 6.58 27.34 -22.00
N PRO A 88 6.95 28.53 -21.50
CA PRO A 88 8.28 29.10 -21.67
C PRO A 88 9.37 28.26 -20.99
N HIS A 89 10.58 28.24 -21.57
CA HIS A 89 11.73 27.54 -20.97
C HIS A 89 12.10 28.05 -19.57
N LYS A 90 11.74 29.29 -19.25
CA LYS A 90 11.98 29.90 -17.93
C LYS A 90 10.97 29.46 -16.86
N GLY A 91 9.94 28.69 -17.23
CA GLY A 91 8.85 28.29 -16.33
C GLY A 91 7.83 29.41 -16.07
N GLY A 92 6.98 29.22 -15.07
CA GLY A 92 5.97 30.18 -14.61
C GLY A 92 4.56 30.01 -15.18
N SER A 93 4.33 29.02 -16.06
CA SER A 93 2.98 28.70 -16.55
C SER A 93 2.15 28.02 -15.48
N ILE A 94 0.95 28.54 -15.23
CA ILE A 94 -0.08 27.86 -14.43
C ILE A 94 -0.72 26.78 -15.30
N LEU A 95 -0.67 25.53 -14.85
CA LEU A 95 -1.27 24.39 -15.53
C LEU A 95 -2.60 24.03 -14.89
N THR A 96 -3.61 23.82 -15.72
CA THR A 96 -4.86 23.16 -15.35
C THR A 96 -4.75 21.68 -15.68
N ILE A 97 -4.87 20.82 -14.68
CA ILE A 97 -4.85 19.37 -14.84
C ILE A 97 -6.30 18.88 -14.75
N GLY A 98 -6.77 18.29 -15.85
CA GLY A 98 -8.07 17.64 -15.94
C GLY A 98 -7.91 16.13 -15.82
N GLY A 99 -8.67 15.52 -14.93
CA GLY A 99 -8.67 14.08 -14.70
C GLY A 99 -9.99 13.60 -14.12
N LEU A 100 -10.19 12.30 -14.09
CA LEU A 100 -11.23 11.70 -13.26
C LEU A 100 -10.59 11.42 -11.89
N ALA A 101 -11.15 12.04 -10.85
CA ALA A 101 -10.90 11.67 -9.46
C ALA A 101 -12.20 11.09 -8.90
N LEU A 102 -12.10 9.99 -8.17
CA LEU A 102 -13.23 9.33 -7.51
C LEU A 102 -12.96 9.23 -6.01
#